data_AF-A0A0F8FA83-F1
#
_entry.id   AF-A0A0F8FA83-F1
#
_cell.length_a   1.000
_cell.length_b   1.000
_cell.length_c   1.000
_cell.angle_alpha   90.00
_cell.angle_beta   90.00
_cell.angle_gamma   90.00
#
_symmetry.space_group_name_H-M   'P 1'
#
loop_
_entity.id
_entity.type
_entity.pdbx_description
1 polymer ?
#
loop_
_entity_poly.entity_id
_entity_poly.type
_entity_poly.pdbx_seq_one_letter_code
_entity_poly.pdbx_strand_id
1 'polypeptide(L)'
;MDSIKLFKKVTDAITTIILYVLLLALVVGMAKTLLDIRFIIFESLESGFNHMVTSVLTVFIVIDLFTAFVDYHEHDRIKLTNITDATILIVLREIAVGLYAQKFGYEFVLSLSVLLLVLGIMRVLTITYSPAKTQGSYIAVQNEGQPSKQGISAVIDRCKPASESN
;
A
#
# COMPACT_ATOMS: atom_id res chain seq x y z
N MET A 1 -6.12 1.61 -35.64
CA MET A 1 -5.90 2.37 -34.38
C MET A 1 -6.49 1.59 -33.19
N ASP A 2 -6.50 0.25 -33.28
CA ASP A 2 -7.42 -0.60 -32.51
C ASP A 2 -6.68 -1.55 -31.55
N SER A 3 -5.39 -1.82 -31.81
CA SER A 3 -4.55 -2.68 -30.98
C SER A 3 -4.37 -2.15 -29.56
N ILE A 4 -4.27 -0.81 -29.39
CA ILE A 4 -4.16 -0.19 -28.06
C ILE A 4 -5.47 -0.33 -27.29
N LYS A 5 -6.63 -0.20 -27.96
CA LYS A 5 -7.94 -0.36 -27.32
C LYS A 5 -8.18 -1.82 -26.92
N LEU A 6 -7.80 -2.77 -27.76
CA LEU A 6 -7.84 -4.20 -27.43
C LEU A 6 -6.90 -4.53 -26.27
N PHE A 7 -5.67 -4.02 -26.28
CA PHE A 7 -4.73 -4.20 -25.18
C PHE A 7 -5.29 -3.67 -23.86
N LYS A 8 -5.80 -2.43 -23.82
CA LYS A 8 -6.42 -1.87 -22.60
C LYS A 8 -7.62 -2.70 -22.15
N LYS A 9 -8.50 -3.11 -23.07
CA LYS A 9 -9.68 -3.92 -22.76
C LYS A 9 -9.31 -5.30 -22.19
N VAL A 10 -8.29 -5.93 -22.73
CA VAL A 10 -7.81 -7.24 -22.25
C VAL A 10 -7.12 -7.09 -20.91
N THR A 11 -6.24 -6.10 -20.73
CA THR A 11 -5.58 -5.82 -19.45
C THR A 11 -6.57 -5.49 -18.35
N ASP A 12 -7.59 -4.69 -18.65
CA ASP A 12 -8.66 -4.34 -17.71
C ASP A 12 -9.50 -5.57 -17.32
N ALA A 13 -9.86 -6.40 -18.29
CA ALA A 13 -10.57 -7.65 -18.03
C ALA A 13 -9.73 -8.62 -17.17
N ILE A 14 -8.45 -8.81 -17.50
CA ILE A 14 -7.53 -9.66 -16.73
C ILE A 14 -7.38 -9.14 -15.31
N THR A 15 -7.14 -7.83 -15.14
CA THR A 15 -6.95 -7.22 -13.82
C THR A 15 -8.22 -7.32 -12.98
N THR A 16 -9.38 -7.12 -13.58
CA THR A 16 -10.69 -7.31 -12.91
C THR A 16 -10.89 -8.76 -12.46
N ILE A 17 -10.57 -9.74 -13.31
CA ILE A 17 -10.66 -11.16 -12.96
C ILE A 17 -9.71 -11.51 -11.81
N ILE A 18 -8.45 -11.04 -11.89
CA ILE A 18 -7.45 -11.25 -10.83
C ILE A 18 -7.96 -10.64 -9.52
N LEU A 19 -8.42 -9.39 -9.54
CA LEU A 19 -8.96 -8.71 -8.36
C LEU A 19 -10.11 -9.50 -7.73
N TYR A 20 -11.03 -10.02 -8.55
CA TYR A 20 -12.13 -10.85 -8.08
C TYR A 20 -11.66 -12.16 -7.43
N VAL A 21 -10.67 -12.84 -8.02
CA VAL A 21 -10.08 -14.05 -7.45
C VAL A 21 -9.39 -13.75 -6.12
N LEU A 22 -8.65 -12.64 -6.02
CA LEU A 22 -8.01 -12.25 -4.75
C LEU A 22 -9.04 -11.89 -3.68
N LEU A 23 -10.12 -11.21 -4.04
CA LEU A 23 -11.22 -10.93 -3.12
C LEU A 23 -11.83 -12.25 -2.60
N LEU A 24 -12.07 -13.22 -3.47
CA LEU A 24 -12.58 -14.53 -3.06
C LEU A 24 -11.60 -15.27 -2.15
N ALA A 25 -10.30 -15.25 -2.48
CA ALA A 25 -9.25 -15.83 -1.65
C ALA A 25 -9.20 -15.20 -0.25
N LEU A 26 -9.43 -13.89 -0.16
CA LEU A 26 -9.53 -13.15 1.11
C LEU A 26 -10.68 -13.68 1.98
N VAL A 27 -11.86 -13.79 1.38
CA VAL A 27 -13.07 -14.29 2.06
C VAL A 27 -12.87 -15.73 2.53
N VAL A 28 -12.31 -16.59 1.67
CA VAL A 28 -12.02 -17.99 2.01
C VAL A 28 -10.96 -18.07 3.12
N GLY A 29 -9.90 -17.27 3.05
CA GLY A 29 -8.86 -17.20 4.07
C GLY A 29 -9.43 -16.81 5.43
N MET A 30 -10.25 -15.75 5.47
CA MET A 30 -10.93 -15.31 6.69
C MET A 30 -11.85 -16.40 7.26
N ALA A 31 -12.64 -17.07 6.40
CA ALA A 31 -13.52 -18.15 6.82
C ALA A 31 -12.74 -19.34 7.41
N LYS A 32 -11.61 -19.71 6.79
CA LYS A 32 -10.69 -20.76 7.25
C LYS A 32 -10.19 -20.48 8.67
N THR A 33 -9.65 -19.28 8.90
CA THR A 33 -9.12 -18.90 10.21
C THR A 33 -10.20 -18.88 11.29
N LEU A 34 -11.42 -18.42 10.97
CA LEU A 34 -12.54 -18.49 11.91
C LEU A 34 -12.93 -19.93 12.28
N LEU A 35 -12.84 -20.87 11.35
CA LEU A 35 -13.08 -22.29 11.61
C LEU A 35 -11.95 -22.91 12.46
N ASP A 36 -10.69 -22.56 12.18
CA ASP A 36 -9.53 -23.04 12.94
C ASP A 36 -9.59 -22.60 14.41
N ILE A 37 -9.98 -21.34 14.70
CA ILE A 37 -10.23 -20.86 16.07
C ILE A 37 -11.26 -21.77 16.78
N ARG A 38 -12.35 -22.12 16.08
CA ARG A 38 -13.43 -22.92 16.67
C ARG A 38 -12.98 -24.33 17.00
N PHE A 39 -12.07 -24.89 16.22
CA PHE A 39 -11.53 -26.24 16.39
C PHE A 39 -10.52 -26.32 17.55
N ILE A 40 -9.63 -25.32 17.67
CA ILE A 40 -8.56 -25.27 18.68
C ILE A 40 -9.08 -25.23 20.12
N ILE A 41 -10.25 -24.63 20.36
CA ILE A 41 -10.90 -24.58 21.69
C ILE A 41 -11.14 -25.99 22.26
N PHE A 42 -11.23 -27.02 21.41
CA PHE A 42 -11.47 -28.40 21.84
C PHE A 42 -10.20 -29.21 22.12
N GLU A 43 -9.00 -28.81 21.63
CA GLU A 43 -7.90 -29.78 21.47
C GLU A 43 -6.62 -29.49 22.29
N SER A 44 -6.26 -28.24 22.66
CA SER A 44 -5.24 -27.86 23.67
C SER A 44 -4.88 -26.37 23.58
N LEU A 45 -4.71 -25.68 24.72
CA LEU A 45 -4.50 -24.22 24.77
C LEU A 45 -3.13 -23.73 24.23
N GLU A 46 -2.03 -24.41 24.55
CA GLU A 46 -0.69 -23.88 24.29
C GLU A 46 -0.23 -24.05 22.83
N SER A 47 -0.35 -25.26 22.29
CA SER A 47 -0.07 -25.52 20.86
C SER A 47 -1.10 -24.83 19.96
N GLY A 48 -2.35 -24.78 20.41
CA GLY A 48 -3.45 -24.11 19.72
C GLY A 48 -3.23 -22.62 19.53
N PHE A 49 -2.69 -21.92 20.53
CA PHE A 49 -2.46 -20.47 20.42
C PHE A 49 -1.43 -20.11 19.34
N ASN A 50 -0.29 -20.80 19.30
CA ASN A 50 0.72 -20.57 18.25
C ASN A 50 0.18 -20.86 16.85
N HIS A 51 -0.61 -21.93 16.71
CA HIS A 51 -1.26 -22.27 15.45
C HIS A 51 -2.31 -21.23 15.02
N MET A 52 -3.09 -20.72 15.98
CA MET A 52 -4.07 -19.66 15.76
C MET A 52 -3.39 -18.37 15.28
N VAL A 53 -2.35 -17.92 15.99
CA VAL A 53 -1.62 -16.69 15.63
C VAL A 53 -1.00 -16.83 14.24
N THR A 54 -0.35 -17.97 13.96
CA THR A 54 0.23 -18.25 12.64
C THR A 54 -0.85 -18.19 11.54
N SER A 55 -2.02 -18.78 11.78
CA SER A 55 -3.13 -18.80 10.81
C SER A 55 -3.69 -17.39 10.52
N VAL A 56 -3.83 -16.54 11.56
CA VAL A 56 -4.21 -15.13 11.39
C VAL A 56 -3.16 -14.38 10.60
N LEU A 57 -1.88 -14.55 10.96
CA LEU A 57 -0.76 -13.94 10.24
C LEU A 57 -0.69 -14.40 8.78
N THR A 58 -1.09 -15.63 8.46
CA THR A 58 -1.18 -16.09 7.07
C THR A 58 -2.32 -15.40 6.30
N VAL A 59 -3.51 -15.21 6.89
CA VAL A 59 -4.62 -14.50 6.21
C VAL A 59 -4.27 -13.08 5.87
N PHE A 60 -3.59 -12.42 6.79
CA PHE A 60 -3.13 -11.08 6.53
C PHE A 60 -2.25 -11.08 5.22
N ILE A 61 -1.54 -12.16 4.82
CA ILE A 61 -0.64 -12.17 3.63
C ILE A 61 -1.48 -11.95 2.39
N VAL A 62 -2.65 -12.60 2.39
CA VAL A 62 -3.65 -12.46 1.35
C VAL A 62 -4.19 -11.03 1.32
N ILE A 63 -4.36 -10.36 2.47
CA ILE A 63 -4.75 -8.94 2.54
C ILE A 63 -3.67 -8.04 1.90
N ASP A 64 -2.40 -8.28 2.19
CA ASP A 64 -1.31 -7.48 1.61
C ASP A 64 -1.21 -7.68 0.10
N LEU A 65 -1.34 -8.92 -0.37
CA LEU A 65 -1.40 -9.22 -1.80
C LEU A 65 -2.58 -8.47 -2.43
N PHE A 66 -3.78 -8.58 -1.84
CA PHE A 66 -4.95 -7.86 -2.33
C PHE A 66 -4.69 -6.35 -2.42
N THR A 67 -4.11 -5.76 -1.38
CA THR A 67 -3.78 -4.33 -1.34
C THR A 67 -2.74 -3.95 -2.41
N ALA A 68 -1.71 -4.78 -2.62
CA ALA A 68 -0.71 -4.56 -3.66
C ALA A 68 -1.30 -4.64 -5.08
N PHE A 69 -2.26 -5.55 -5.31
CA PHE A 69 -2.97 -5.65 -6.59
C PHE A 69 -3.97 -4.50 -6.81
N VAL A 70 -4.64 -4.04 -5.76
CA VAL A 70 -5.52 -2.86 -5.82
C VAL A 70 -4.70 -1.60 -6.11
N ASP A 71 -3.58 -1.40 -5.41
CA ASP A 71 -2.68 -0.26 -5.63
C ASP A 71 -2.10 -0.24 -7.06
N TYR A 72 -1.84 -1.42 -7.62
CA TYR A 72 -1.45 -1.58 -9.02
C TYR A 72 -2.55 -1.12 -9.99
N HIS A 73 -3.83 -1.36 -9.69
CA HIS A 73 -4.95 -0.95 -10.53
C HIS A 73 -5.25 0.54 -10.44
N GLU A 74 -5.14 1.17 -9.26
CA GLU A 74 -5.43 2.59 -9.08
C GLU A 74 -4.40 3.52 -9.75
N HIS A 75 -3.14 3.08 -9.88
CA HIS A 75 -2.07 3.89 -10.47
C HIS A 75 -1.77 3.49 -11.92
N ASP A 76 -2.47 4.10 -12.89
CA ASP A 76 -2.23 3.99 -14.36
C ASP A 76 -0.77 4.37 -14.80
N ARG A 77 0.08 4.80 -13.85
CA ARG A 77 1.52 5.05 -14.00
C ARG A 77 2.28 4.46 -12.81
N ILE A 78 2.88 3.29 -13.03
CA ILE A 78 3.68 2.55 -12.04
C ILE A 78 4.83 3.43 -11.52
N LYS A 79 4.66 4.04 -10.34
CA LYS A 79 5.79 4.58 -9.57
C LYS A 79 6.43 3.40 -8.84
N LEU A 80 7.66 3.04 -9.23
CA LEU A 80 8.42 1.94 -8.59
C LEU A 80 8.47 2.05 -7.06
N THR A 81 8.46 3.27 -6.52
CA THR A 81 8.47 3.56 -5.09
C THR A 81 7.31 2.92 -4.33
N ASN A 82 6.10 2.90 -4.90
CA ASN A 82 4.92 2.29 -4.26
C ASN A 82 5.08 0.76 -4.15
N ILE A 83 5.55 0.12 -5.22
CA ILE A 83 5.75 -1.34 -5.25
C ILE A 83 6.81 -1.77 -4.23
N THR A 84 7.91 -1.03 -4.12
CA THR A 84 8.96 -1.39 -3.17
C THR A 84 8.51 -1.21 -1.72
N ASP A 85 7.63 -0.26 -1.42
CA ASP A 85 7.06 -0.10 -0.08
C ASP A 85 6.13 -1.27 0.29
N ALA A 86 5.22 -1.63 -0.63
CA ALA A 86 4.37 -2.81 -0.49
C ALA A 86 5.19 -4.11 -0.32
N THR A 87 6.30 -4.24 -1.04
CA THR A 87 7.21 -5.40 -0.94
C THR A 87 7.84 -5.50 0.45
N ILE A 88 8.25 -4.38 1.06
CA ILE A 88 8.81 -4.38 2.42
C ILE A 88 7.77 -4.87 3.43
N LEU A 89 6.50 -4.43 3.31
CA LEU A 89 5.43 -4.86 4.20
C LEU A 89 5.16 -6.37 4.11
N ILE A 90 5.12 -6.93 2.90
CA ILE A 90 4.96 -8.39 2.68
C ILE A 90 6.09 -9.17 3.35
N VAL A 91 7.34 -8.72 3.18
CA VAL A 91 8.54 -9.36 3.74
C VAL A 91 8.58 -9.28 5.26
N LEU A 92 8.27 -8.10 5.82
CA LEU A 92 8.24 -7.90 7.26
C LEU A 92 7.33 -8.93 7.94
N ARG A 93 6.27 -9.31 7.24
CA ARG A 93 5.30 -10.22 7.78
C ARG A 93 5.59 -11.70 7.49
N GLU A 94 6.28 -12.04 6.42
CA GLU A 94 6.87 -13.39 6.27
C GLU A 94 7.78 -13.73 7.47
N ILE A 95 8.53 -12.74 7.96
CA ILE A 95 9.33 -12.86 9.19
C ILE A 95 8.46 -13.08 10.42
N ALA A 96 7.36 -12.34 10.56
CA ALA A 96 6.44 -12.49 11.70
C ALA A 96 5.81 -13.89 11.73
N VAL A 97 5.38 -14.42 10.58
CA VAL A 97 4.85 -15.78 10.43
C VAL A 97 5.92 -16.80 10.83
N GLY A 98 7.13 -16.63 10.29
CA GLY A 98 8.28 -17.47 10.60
C GLY A 98 8.63 -17.54 12.08
N LEU A 99 8.57 -16.39 12.75
CA LEU A 99 8.87 -16.26 14.17
C LEU A 99 7.81 -16.96 15.04
N TYR A 100 6.52 -16.82 14.69
CA TYR A 100 5.42 -17.45 15.42
C TYR A 100 5.23 -18.94 15.13
N ALA A 101 5.62 -19.39 13.94
CA ALA A 101 5.60 -20.81 13.59
C ALA A 101 6.66 -21.64 14.38
N GLN A 102 7.48 -20.98 15.20
CA GLN A 102 8.44 -21.58 16.13
C GLN A 102 9.42 -22.59 15.48
N LYS A 103 9.62 -22.49 14.16
CA LYS A 103 10.55 -23.35 13.41
C LYS A 103 11.97 -22.81 13.53
N PHE A 104 12.53 -22.85 14.73
CA PHE A 104 13.93 -22.48 15.02
C PHE A 104 14.94 -23.53 14.51
N GLY A 105 14.76 -23.99 13.27
CA GLY A 105 15.82 -24.68 12.56
C GLY A 105 16.88 -23.68 12.13
N TYR A 106 18.15 -24.04 12.26
CA TYR A 106 19.26 -23.21 11.76
C TYR A 106 19.08 -22.84 10.27
N GLU A 107 18.52 -23.75 9.48
CA GLU A 107 18.18 -23.53 8.08
C GLU A 107 17.15 -22.42 7.88
N PHE A 108 16.10 -22.36 8.70
CA PHE A 108 15.05 -21.34 8.57
C PHE A 108 15.58 -19.94 8.83
N VAL A 109 16.38 -19.78 9.89
CA VAL A 109 17.01 -18.50 10.23
C VAL A 109 17.99 -18.07 9.14
N LEU A 110 18.75 -19.01 8.57
CA LEU A 110 19.69 -18.72 7.49
C LEU A 110 18.94 -18.30 6.21
N SER A 111 17.88 -19.00 5.82
CA SER A 111 17.01 -18.60 4.70
C SER A 111 16.41 -17.21 4.90
N LEU A 112 15.89 -16.93 6.10
CA LEU A 112 15.32 -15.62 6.43
C LEU A 112 16.36 -14.50 6.36
N SER A 113 17.58 -14.75 6.87
CA SER A 113 18.69 -13.79 6.81
C SER A 113 19.12 -13.49 5.37
N VAL A 114 19.20 -14.52 4.51
CA VAL A 114 19.53 -14.33 3.09
C VAL A 114 18.43 -13.55 2.39
N LEU A 115 17.16 -13.92 2.61
CA LEU A 115 16.01 -13.22 2.05
C LEU A 115 16.02 -11.73 2.42
N LEU A 116 16.19 -11.43 3.72
CA LEU A 116 16.30 -10.07 4.22
C LEU A 116 17.46 -9.29 3.59
N LEU A 117 18.61 -9.94 3.41
CA LEU A 117 19.78 -9.33 2.81
C LEU A 117 19.53 -8.95 1.34
N VAL A 118 18.92 -9.85 0.55
CA VAL A 118 18.58 -9.57 -0.85
C VAL A 118 17.59 -8.41 -0.96
N LEU A 119 16.56 -8.39 -0.11
CA LEU A 119 15.55 -7.33 -0.09
C LEU A 119 16.10 -5.99 0.40
N GLY A 120 16.98 -6.00 1.40
CA GLY A 120 17.71 -4.82 1.84
C GLY A 120 18.57 -4.23 0.73
N ILE A 121 19.36 -5.06 0.04
CA ILE A 121 20.18 -4.63 -1.12
C ILE A 121 19.28 -4.07 -2.23
N MET A 122 18.19 -4.75 -2.58
CA MET A 122 17.25 -4.30 -3.60
C MET A 122 16.64 -2.93 -3.23
N ARG A 123 16.30 -2.70 -1.95
CA ARG A 123 15.80 -1.40 -1.49
C ARG A 123 16.86 -0.31 -1.59
N VAL A 124 18.09 -0.59 -1.15
CA VAL A 124 19.20 0.36 -1.26
C VAL A 124 19.46 0.71 -2.72
N LEU A 125 19.49 -0.29 -3.61
CA LEU A 125 19.62 -0.07 -5.06
C LEU A 125 18.46 0.77 -5.61
N THR A 126 17.22 0.46 -5.22
CA THR A 126 16.05 1.25 -5.68
C THR A 126 16.12 2.70 -5.21
N ILE A 127 16.57 2.97 -3.98
CA ILE A 127 16.71 4.34 -3.46
C ILE A 127 17.89 5.08 -4.12
N THR A 128 19.03 4.40 -4.30
CA THR A 128 20.27 5.02 -4.82
C THR A 128 20.26 5.18 -6.34
N TYR A 129 19.70 4.21 -7.06
CA TYR A 129 19.61 4.23 -8.52
C TYR A 129 18.32 4.85 -9.04
N SER A 130 17.31 5.11 -8.21
CA SER A 130 16.21 5.99 -8.62
C SER A 130 16.77 7.42 -8.60
N PRO A 131 17.20 7.99 -9.74
CA PRO A 131 17.64 9.36 -9.74
C PRO A 131 16.39 10.16 -9.46
N ALA A 132 16.34 10.78 -8.29
CA ALA A 132 15.32 11.74 -7.96
C ALA A 132 15.35 12.84 -9.02
N LYS A 133 14.49 12.71 -10.04
CA LYS A 133 13.85 13.88 -10.60
C LYS A 133 13.04 14.46 -9.45
N THR A 134 13.62 15.47 -8.83
CA THR A 134 13.04 16.37 -7.85
C THR A 134 11.52 16.44 -7.98
N GLN A 135 10.80 15.78 -7.07
CA GLN A 135 9.45 16.19 -6.72
C GLN A 135 9.52 16.79 -5.32
N GLY A 136 10.01 18.03 -5.25
CA GLY A 136 9.41 18.97 -4.33
C GLY A 136 7.98 19.20 -4.77
N SER A 137 7.03 19.02 -3.84
CA SER A 137 5.68 19.63 -3.82
C SER A 137 4.62 18.68 -3.21
N TYR A 138 4.72 18.35 -1.92
CA TYR A 138 3.56 18.05 -1.04
C TYR A 138 3.80 18.46 0.43
N ILE A 139 4.78 19.33 0.71
CA ILE A 139 4.82 20.10 1.98
C ILE A 139 4.61 21.57 1.61
N ALA A 140 3.40 21.88 1.17
CA ALA A 140 2.87 23.24 1.12
C ALA A 140 1.35 23.20 1.30
N VAL A 141 0.86 22.43 2.26
CA VAL A 141 -0.49 22.59 2.80
C VAL A 141 -0.39 22.42 4.31
N GLN A 142 -0.71 23.50 5.03
CA GLN A 142 -0.76 23.66 6.49
C GLN A 142 0.56 24.03 7.19
N ASN A 143 1.08 25.23 6.92
CA ASN A 143 1.38 26.19 7.99
C ASN A 143 1.72 27.58 7.42
N GLU A 144 0.71 28.32 6.96
CA GLU A 144 0.78 29.78 6.83
C GLU A 144 -0.60 30.38 7.13
N GLY A 145 -0.95 30.41 8.41
CA GLY A 145 -2.02 31.28 8.91
C GLY A 145 -1.52 32.71 9.04
N GLN A 146 -1.30 33.41 7.92
CA GLN A 146 -1.50 34.86 7.78
C GLN A 146 -1.26 35.30 6.33
N PRO A 147 -2.19 36.02 5.71
CA PRO A 147 -1.76 37.32 5.19
C PRO A 147 -2.80 38.41 5.42
N SER A 148 -2.35 39.44 6.13
CA SER A 148 -2.85 40.79 5.94
C SER A 148 -2.66 41.18 4.47
N LYS A 149 -3.72 41.68 3.84
CA LYS A 149 -3.76 42.85 2.94
C LYS A 149 -5.00 42.76 2.05
N GLN A 150 -6.15 43.03 2.65
CA GLN A 150 -7.33 43.54 1.92
C GLN A 150 -7.14 45.05 1.69
N GLY A 151 -6.00 45.41 1.06
CA GLY A 151 -5.64 46.74 0.59
C GLY A 151 -5.90 46.90 -0.91
N ILE A 152 -6.90 46.19 -1.43
CA ILE A 152 -7.28 46.19 -2.86
C ILE A 152 -8.76 46.60 -3.04
N SER A 153 -9.49 46.87 -1.94
CA SER A 153 -10.86 47.39 -2.01
C SER A 153 -10.94 48.92 -2.06
N ALA A 154 -9.84 49.64 -1.82
CA ALA A 154 -9.82 51.12 -1.84
C ALA A 154 -9.42 51.73 -3.20
N VAL A 155 -8.98 50.90 -4.17
CA VAL A 155 -8.57 51.36 -5.51
C VAL A 155 -9.73 51.26 -6.52
N ILE A 156 -10.83 50.59 -6.16
CA ILE A 156 -12.03 50.44 -7.00
C ILE A 156 -13.08 51.53 -6.73
N ASP A 157 -12.82 52.51 -5.86
CA ASP A 157 -13.70 53.69 -5.68
C ASP A 157 -13.40 54.82 -6.71
N ARG A 158 -12.34 54.66 -7.52
CA ARG A 158 -11.86 55.67 -8.49
C ARG A 158 -12.53 55.64 -9.86
N CYS A 159 -13.74 55.06 -9.95
CA CYS A 159 -14.49 55.05 -11.20
C CYS A 159 -16.01 55.12 -10.97
N LYS A 160 -16.50 56.29 -10.54
CA LYS A 160 -17.86 56.73 -10.87
C LYS A 160 -17.81 58.15 -11.46
N PRO A 161 -18.24 58.35 -12.72
CA PRO A 161 -18.23 59.65 -13.37
C PRO A 161 -19.55 60.43 -13.18
N ALA A 162 -19.39 61.76 -13.29
CA ALA A 162 -20.35 62.81 -13.63
C ALA A 162 -21.51 63.15 -12.67
N SER A 163 -21.55 64.42 -12.21
CA SER A 163 -22.62 65.40 -12.47
C SER A 163 -22.66 66.52 -11.41
N GLU A 164 -22.53 67.76 -11.90
CA GLU A 164 -23.22 69.01 -11.52
C GLU A 164 -23.06 69.74 -10.17
N SER A 165 -23.03 71.08 -10.34
CA SER A 165 -23.38 72.17 -9.41
C SER A 165 -22.32 72.48 -8.33
N ASN A 166 -21.78 73.69 -8.20
CA ASN A 166 -22.21 75.05 -8.52
C ASN A 166 -20.96 75.94 -8.65
#